data_AF-A0A5C6B0Q6-F1
#
_entry.id   AF-A0A5C6B0Q6-F1
#
_cell.length_a   1.000
_cell.length_b   1.000
_cell.length_c   1.000
_cell.angle_alpha   90.00
_cell.angle_beta   90.00
_cell.angle_gamma   90.00
#
_symmetry.space_group_name_H-M   'P 1'
#
loop_
_entity.id
_entity.type
_entity.pdbx_description
1 polymer ?
#
loop_
_entity_poly.entity_id
_entity_poly.type
_entity_poly.pdbx_seq_one_letter_code
_entity_poly.pdbx_strand_id
1 'polypeptide(L)'
;MPPHHSIDFCPVCGGGLCGVRICGVDSPDHLAAYSEQDSSVRLPPHGLVICDECEAIWLEPDLQSDHLYADPIDSRCPICSESLWGEQSRWADEKDLKLLGWSDAIDRSLDVPAEKPDQGYRTGEGMA
;
A
#
# COMPACT_ATOMS: atom_id res chain seq x y z
N MET A 1 2.13 -3.07 -9.57
CA MET A 1 1.21 -4.06 -8.96
C MET A 1 0.06 -3.29 -8.36
N PRO A 2 -1.20 -3.67 -8.64
CA PRO A 2 -2.37 -3.04 -8.04
C PRO A 2 -2.40 -3.30 -6.52
N PRO A 3 -3.11 -2.47 -5.75
CA PRO A 3 -3.26 -2.70 -4.32
C PRO A 3 -4.04 -4.00 -4.05
N HIS A 4 -3.67 -4.70 -2.98
CA HIS A 4 -4.37 -5.91 -2.56
C HIS A 4 -5.71 -5.60 -1.88
N HIS A 5 -5.74 -4.51 -1.11
CA HIS A 5 -6.87 -4.08 -0.30
C HIS A 5 -7.11 -2.59 -0.51
N SER A 6 -8.35 -2.25 -0.85
CA SER A 6 -8.74 -0.88 -1.21
C SER A 6 -9.89 -0.40 -0.34
N ILE A 7 -9.92 0.90 -0.08
CA ILE A 7 -11.00 1.56 0.68
C ILE A 7 -12.20 1.81 -0.22
N ASP A 8 -11.97 2.43 -1.38
CA ASP A 8 -12.99 2.75 -2.38
C ASP A 8 -12.29 3.17 -3.70
N PHE A 9 -13.07 3.61 -4.67
CA PHE A 9 -12.60 4.37 -5.82
C PHE A 9 -12.15 5.79 -5.44
N CYS A 10 -11.16 6.28 -6.15
CA CYS A 10 -10.55 7.57 -5.90
C CYS A 10 -11.52 8.73 -6.22
N PRO A 11 -11.83 9.60 -5.25
CA PRO A 11 -12.72 10.74 -5.49
C PRO A 11 -12.06 11.85 -6.34
N VAL A 12 -10.73 11.81 -6.52
CA VAL A 12 -9.98 12.83 -7.26
C VAL A 12 -9.97 12.55 -8.76
N CYS A 13 -9.62 11.33 -9.18
CA CYS A 13 -9.62 10.96 -10.60
C CYS A 13 -10.90 10.24 -11.04
N GLY A 14 -11.68 9.69 -10.11
CA GLY A 14 -12.94 8.98 -10.39
C GLY A 14 -12.78 7.55 -10.92
N GLY A 15 -11.56 7.02 -11.01
CA GLY A 15 -11.27 5.71 -11.62
C GLY A 15 -10.37 4.79 -10.80
N GLY A 16 -9.28 5.31 -10.24
CA GLY A 16 -8.28 4.52 -9.54
C GLY A 16 -8.76 3.94 -8.21
N LEU A 17 -8.13 2.85 -7.77
CA LEU A 17 -8.38 2.22 -6.49
C LEU A 17 -7.53 2.88 -5.40
N CYS A 18 -8.17 3.27 -4.30
CA CYS A 18 -7.50 3.82 -3.13
C CYS A 18 -7.01 2.69 -2.22
N GLY A 19 -5.80 2.22 -2.51
CA GLY A 19 -5.17 1.09 -1.82
C GLY A 19 -4.43 1.47 -0.55
N VAL A 20 -4.35 0.55 0.41
CA VAL A 20 -3.55 0.77 1.63
C VAL A 20 -2.10 0.35 1.40
N ARG A 21 -1.19 1.31 1.55
CA ARG A 21 0.26 1.10 1.56
C ARG A 21 0.78 1.22 2.99
N ILE A 22 1.64 0.30 3.40
CA ILE A 22 2.28 0.34 4.72
C ILE A 22 3.77 0.66 4.57
N CYS A 23 4.30 1.45 5.50
CA CYS A 23 5.72 1.78 5.61
C CYS A 23 6.26 1.27 6.95
N GLY A 24 7.53 0.89 6.99
CA GLY A 24 8.23 0.44 8.21
C GLY A 24 7.97 -1.01 8.59
N VAL A 25 7.68 -1.91 7.64
CA VAL A 25 7.35 -3.32 7.94
C VAL A 25 8.49 -4.32 7.78
N ASP A 26 9.59 -3.94 7.12
CA ASP A 26 10.64 -4.88 6.72
C ASP A 26 12.07 -4.43 7.06
N SER A 27 12.25 -3.41 7.92
CA SER A 27 13.59 -3.16 8.48
C SER A 27 13.92 -4.21 9.54
N PRO A 28 15.00 -5.01 9.39
CA PRO A 28 15.41 -6.03 10.36
C PRO A 28 15.69 -5.47 11.78
N ASP A 29 15.79 -4.14 11.90
CA ASP A 29 15.92 -3.40 13.15
C ASP A 29 14.61 -3.08 13.88
N HIS A 30 13.41 -3.41 13.35
CA HIS A 30 12.14 -3.11 14.06
C HIS A 30 11.97 -3.90 15.37
N LEU A 31 12.71 -5.00 15.54
CA LEU A 31 12.80 -5.73 16.83
C LEU A 31 13.74 -5.04 17.84
N ALA A 32 14.51 -4.03 17.41
CA ALA A 32 15.50 -3.32 18.20
C ALA A 32 15.05 -1.91 18.65
N ALA A 33 13.77 -1.54 18.46
CA ALA A 33 13.18 -0.26 18.90
C ALA A 33 13.19 -0.01 20.43
N TYR A 34 13.82 -0.90 21.21
CA TYR A 34 14.10 -0.75 22.64
C TYR A 34 15.57 -0.43 22.93
N SER A 35 16.40 -0.17 21.91
CA SER A 35 17.82 0.14 22.08
C SER A 35 17.99 1.66 22.24
N GLU A 36 18.14 2.13 23.48
CA GLU A 36 18.21 3.55 23.87
C GLU A 36 19.46 4.32 23.39
N GLN A 37 20.09 3.93 22.28
CA GLN A 37 21.42 4.45 21.89
C GLN A 37 21.61 4.84 20.43
N ASP A 38 20.57 4.86 19.59
CA ASP A 38 20.69 5.43 18.23
C ASP A 38 19.69 6.58 18.02
N SER A 39 20.20 7.75 17.62
CA SER A 39 19.42 8.99 17.43
C SER A 39 18.61 9.00 16.12
N SER A 40 18.54 7.89 15.38
CA SER A 40 17.55 7.73 14.32
C SER A 40 16.20 7.33 14.94
N VAL A 41 15.31 8.31 15.10
CA VAL A 41 13.92 8.07 15.53
C VAL A 41 13.22 7.27 14.42
N ARG A 42 13.27 5.93 14.51
CA ARG A 42 12.52 5.08 13.59
C ARG A 42 11.06 5.04 14.05
N LEU A 43 10.17 5.59 13.23
CA LEU A 43 8.74 5.61 13.49
C LEU A 43 8.17 4.18 13.45
N PRO A 44 7.13 3.88 14.25
CA PRO A 44 6.42 2.62 14.13
C PRO A 44 5.82 2.45 12.73
N PRO A 45 5.49 1.20 12.34
CA PRO A 45 4.79 0.95 11.09
C PRO A 45 3.51 1.80 10.98
N HIS A 46 3.29 2.40 9.82
CA HIS A 46 2.15 3.30 9.58
C HIS A 46 1.60 3.11 8.17
N GLY A 47 0.29 3.34 8.04
CA GLY A 47 -0.45 3.23 6.80
C GLY A 47 -0.58 4.56 6.08
N LEU A 48 -0.70 4.47 4.76
CA LEU A 48 -1.12 5.52 3.86
C LEU A 48 -2.18 4.92 2.93
N VAL A 49 -3.13 5.72 2.49
CA VAL A 49 -4.00 5.35 1.37
C VAL A 49 -3.44 6.02 0.13
N ILE A 50 -3.21 5.26 -0.93
CA ILE A 50 -2.65 5.79 -2.18
C ILE A 50 -3.53 5.33 -3.34
N CYS A 51 -3.96 6.29 -4.17
CA CYS A 51 -4.62 5.99 -5.44
C CYS A 51 -3.60 5.39 -6.42
N ASP A 52 -3.92 4.25 -7.03
CA ASP A 52 -3.04 3.55 -7.96
C ASP A 52 -2.93 4.19 -9.36
N GLU A 53 -3.80 5.15 -9.68
CA GLU A 53 -3.76 5.90 -10.95
C GLU A 53 -3.16 7.30 -10.80
N CYS A 54 -3.70 8.12 -9.89
CA CYS A 54 -3.29 9.52 -9.76
C CYS A 54 -2.31 9.78 -8.61
N GLU A 55 -2.00 8.77 -7.80
CA GLU A 55 -1.03 8.84 -6.70
C GLU A 55 -1.41 9.85 -5.59
N ALA A 56 -2.69 10.24 -5.50
CA ALA A 56 -3.20 10.99 -4.35
C ALA A 56 -3.06 10.18 -3.07
N ILE A 57 -2.62 10.83 -1.99
CA ILE A 57 -2.26 10.22 -0.70
C ILE A 57 -3.16 10.75 0.41
N TRP A 58 -3.75 9.85 1.20
CA TRP A 58 -4.41 10.16 2.47
C TRP A 58 -3.66 9.51 3.63
N LEU A 59 -3.60 10.21 4.76
CA LEU A 59 -2.87 9.76 5.96
C LEU A 59 -3.71 8.86 6.88
N GLU A 60 -5.01 8.85 6.65
CA GLU A 60 -6.01 8.10 7.39
C GLU A 60 -6.89 7.33 6.40
N PRO A 61 -7.62 6.29 6.83
CA PRO A 61 -8.51 5.54 5.95
C PRO A 61 -9.83 6.29 5.70
N ASP A 62 -9.72 7.58 5.34
CA ASP A 62 -10.83 8.49 5.06
C ASP A 62 -10.51 9.32 3.80
N LEU A 63 -11.19 8.98 2.71
CA LEU A 63 -11.03 9.62 1.40
C LEU A 63 -11.71 10.99 1.30
N GLN A 64 -12.47 11.41 2.32
CA GLN A 64 -13.07 12.75 2.38
C GLN A 64 -12.12 13.79 2.98
N SER A 65 -11.02 13.35 3.60
CA SER A 65 -10.01 14.25 4.15
C SER A 65 -9.11 14.85 3.06
N ASP A 66 -8.34 15.87 3.43
CA ASP A 66 -7.37 16.48 2.53
C ASP A 66 -6.34 15.45 2.05
N HIS A 67 -6.08 15.47 0.74
CA HIS A 67 -5.08 14.60 0.12
C HIS A 67 -3.80 15.36 -0.21
N LEU A 68 -2.72 14.61 -0.32
CA LEU A 68 -1.39 15.08 -0.68
C LEU A 68 -0.92 14.40 -1.97
N TYR A 69 0.12 14.96 -2.56
CA TYR A 69 0.89 14.31 -3.62
C TYR A 69 2.36 14.26 -3.20
N ALA A 70 3.01 13.15 -3.48
CA ALA A 70 4.45 13.05 -3.30
C ALA A 70 5.18 13.83 -4.41
N ASP A 71 6.45 14.15 -4.16
CA ASP A 71 7.30 14.70 -5.22
C ASP A 71 7.48 13.63 -6.33
N PRO A 72 7.32 14.01 -7.61
CA PRO A 72 7.38 13.06 -8.73
C PRO A 72 8.80 12.56 -9.04
N ILE A 73 9.84 13.21 -8.51
CA ILE A 73 11.25 12.83 -8.69
C ILE A 73 11.74 12.04 -7.47
N ASP A 74 11.38 12.48 -6.26
CA ASP A 74 11.77 11.86 -5.00
C ASP A 74 10.54 11.55 -4.12
N SER A 75 9.79 10.52 -4.52
CA SER A 75 8.52 10.17 -3.89
C SER A 75 8.71 9.61 -2.48
N ARG A 76 8.66 10.50 -1.49
CA ARG A 76 8.83 10.21 -0.06
C ARG A 76 7.50 10.11 0.68
N CYS A 77 7.51 9.26 1.70
CA CYS A 77 6.41 9.14 2.65
C CYS A 77 6.28 10.44 3.46
N PRO A 78 5.09 11.06 3.53
CA PRO A 78 4.89 12.29 4.30
C PRO A 78 5.03 12.10 5.83
N ILE A 79 5.00 10.85 6.32
CA ILE A 79 5.12 10.53 7.75
C ILE A 79 6.59 10.26 8.13
N CYS A 80 7.29 9.36 7.43
CA CYS A 80 8.66 8.97 7.78
C CYS A 80 9.76 9.54 6.88
N SER A 81 9.42 10.26 5.81
CA SER A 81 10.37 10.80 4.81
C SER A 81 11.23 9.77 4.07
N GLU A 82 10.96 8.47 4.27
CA GLU A 82 11.56 7.37 3.51
C GLU A 82 10.87 7.19 2.15
N SER A 83 11.51 6.49 1.23
CA SER A 83 10.94 6.23 -0.11
C SER A 83 9.57 5.52 -0.02
N LEU A 84 8.57 6.01 -0.75
CA LEU A 84 7.28 5.31 -0.85
C LEU A 84 7.44 3.96 -1.55
N TRP A 85 8.37 3.84 -2.49
CA TRP A 85 8.51 2.65 -3.35
C TRP A 85 9.75 1.80 -3.01
N GLY A 86 10.39 2.08 -1.87
CA GLY A 86 11.55 1.33 -1.35
C GLY A 86 11.16 0.04 -0.63
N GLU A 87 12.16 -0.73 -0.20
CA GLU A 87 12.00 -2.05 0.42
C GLU A 87 11.24 -2.02 1.75
N GLN A 88 11.31 -0.91 2.48
CA GLN A 88 10.58 -0.68 3.73
C GLN A 88 9.07 -0.43 3.53
N SER A 89 8.59 -0.38 2.29
CA SER A 89 7.20 -0.07 1.98
C SER A 89 6.61 -1.00 0.92
N ARG A 90 5.37 -1.43 1.16
CA ARG A 90 4.64 -2.31 0.25
C ARG A 90 3.14 -2.12 0.39
N TRP A 91 2.38 -2.66 -0.55
CA TRP A 91 0.94 -2.79 -0.36
C TRP A 91 0.66 -3.65 0.88
N ALA A 92 -0.26 -3.16 1.70
CA ALA A 92 -0.62 -3.80 2.95
C ALA A 92 -1.29 -5.16 2.68
N ASP A 93 -0.96 -6.14 3.51
CA ASP A 93 -1.68 -7.41 3.58
C ASP A 93 -2.68 -7.40 4.75
N GLU A 94 -3.41 -8.50 4.93
CA GLU A 94 -4.38 -8.64 6.01
C GLU A 94 -3.80 -8.47 7.43
N LYS A 95 -2.52 -8.83 7.64
CA LYS A 95 -1.87 -8.68 8.95
C LYS A 95 -1.54 -7.22 9.19
N ASP A 96 -1.09 -6.50 8.17
CA ASP A 96 -0.83 -5.07 8.24
C ASP A 96 -2.10 -4.27 8.53
N LEU A 97 -3.22 -4.60 7.87
CA LEU A 97 -4.50 -3.94 8.12
C LEU A 97 -4.95 -4.10 9.58
N LYS A 98 -4.74 -5.29 10.15
CA LYS A 98 -5.01 -5.54 11.57
C LYS A 98 -4.06 -4.78 12.49
N LEU A 99 -2.77 -4.71 12.12
CA LEU A 99 -1.77 -3.93 12.87
C LEU A 99 -2.13 -2.44 12.89
N LEU A 100 -2.60 -1.90 11.77
CA LEU A 100 -3.03 -0.51 11.63
C LEU A 100 -4.41 -0.24 12.24
N GLY A 101 -5.22 -1.28 12.48
CA GLY A 101 -6.60 -1.16 12.91
C GLY A 101 -7.54 -0.66 11.79
N TRP A 102 -7.17 -0.86 10.53
CA TRP A 102 -7.90 -0.35 9.36
C TRP A 102 -8.77 -1.40 8.65
N SER A 103 -8.86 -2.61 9.21
CA SER A 103 -9.60 -3.73 8.60
C SER A 103 -11.05 -3.41 8.26
N ASP A 104 -11.72 -2.59 9.07
CA ASP A 104 -13.14 -2.22 8.88
C ASP A 104 -13.35 -1.14 7.81
N ALA A 105 -12.27 -0.48 7.36
CA ALA A 105 -12.34 0.54 6.32
C ALA A 105 -12.14 -0.01 4.89
N ILE A 106 -11.84 -1.30 4.75
CA ILE A 106 -11.58 -1.93 3.46
C ILE A 106 -12.87 -2.43 2.81
N ASP A 107 -13.12 -2.02 1.57
CA ASP A 107 -14.16 -2.64 0.75
C ASP A 107 -13.64 -3.92 0.10
N ARG A 108 -13.99 -5.05 0.73
CA ARG A 108 -13.61 -6.40 0.28
C ARG A 108 -14.15 -6.77 -1.09
N SER A 109 -15.15 -6.06 -1.60
CA SER A 109 -15.65 -6.30 -2.97
C SER A 109 -14.67 -5.81 -4.04
N LEU A 110 -13.73 -4.94 -3.66
CA LEU A 110 -12.69 -4.38 -4.54
C LEU A 110 -11.37 -5.15 -4.46
N ASP A 111 -11.25 -6.13 -3.56
CA ASP A 111 -10.05 -6.96 -3.45
C ASP A 111 -9.82 -7.72 -4.78
N VAL A 112 -8.65 -7.55 -5.38
CA VAL A 112 -8.29 -8.29 -6.59
C VAL A 112 -8.03 -9.74 -6.18
N PRO A 113 -8.76 -10.74 -6.73
CA PRO A 113 -8.45 -12.13 -6.44
C PRO A 113 -7.01 -12.39 -6.90
N ALA A 114 -6.18 -12.94 -6.01
CA ALA A 114 -4.85 -13.39 -6.38
C ALA A 114 -4.95 -14.20 -7.69
N GLU A 115 -4.35 -13.70 -8.77
CA GLU A 115 -4.43 -14.35 -10.07
C GLU A 115 -4.02 -15.80 -9.87
N LYS A 116 -4.92 -16.74 -10.22
CA LYS A 116 -4.51 -18.13 -10.33
C LYS A 116 -3.38 -18.14 -11.36
N PRO A 117 -2.21 -18.74 -11.06
CA PRO A 117 -1.13 -18.79 -12.02
C PRO A 117 -1.69 -19.37 -13.32
N ASP A 118 -1.53 -18.62 -14.40
CA ASP A 118 -2.00 -18.92 -15.75
C ASP A 118 -1.76 -20.41 -16.05
N GLN A 119 -2.82 -21.21 -15.95
CA GLN A 119 -2.75 -22.62 -16.29
C GLN A 119 -2.90 -22.73 -17.80
N GLY A 120 -1.82 -22.35 -18.48
CA GLY A 120 -1.45 -22.71 -19.84
C GLY A 120 -2.56 -22.63 -20.86
N TYR A 121 -2.54 -21.56 -21.67
CA TYR A 121 -3.12 -21.57 -23.01
C TYR A 121 -2.59 -22.80 -23.79
N ARG A 122 -3.36 -23.90 -23.80
CA ARG A 122 -3.20 -24.97 -24.78
C ARG A 122 -3.64 -24.38 -26.11
N THR A 123 -2.67 -24.00 -26.94
CA THR A 123 -2.88 -23.86 -28.37
C THR A 123 -3.50 -25.15 -28.88
N GLY A 124 -4.76 -25.08 -29.28
CA GLY A 124 -5.35 -26.07 -30.16
C GLY A 124 -4.69 -25.95 -31.53
N GLU A 125 -3.62 -26.72 -31.74
CA GLU A 125 -3.26 -27.21 -33.06
C GLU A 125 -3.97 -28.57 -33.19
N GLY A 126 -4.96 -28.77 -34.04
CA GLY A 126 -4.99 -28.38 -35.44
C GLY A 126 -4.57 -29.61 -36.26
N MET A 127 -5.57 -30.42 -36.61
CA MET A 127 -5.64 -31.37 -37.72
C MET A 127 -4.35 -31.66 -38.51
N ALA A 128 -3.92 -32.93 -38.50
CA ALA A 128 -3.52 -33.67 -39.68
C ALA A 128 -3.70 -35.18 -39.44
#